data_AF-A0A6B0XSW2-F1
#
_entry.id   AF-A0A6B0XSW2-F1
#
_cell.length_a   1.000
_cell.length_b   1.000
_cell.length_c   1.000
_cell.angle_alpha   90.00
_cell.angle_beta   90.00
_cell.angle_gamma   90.00
#
_symmetry.space_group_name_H-M   'P 1'
#
loop_
_entity.id
_entity.type
_entity.pdbx_description
1 polymer ?
#
loop_
_entity_poly.entity_id
_entity_poly.type
_entity_poly.pdbx_seq_one_letter_code
_entity_poly.pdbx_strand_id
1 'polypeptide(L)'
;MRFSITREALQQGLAASAAAVPTRAALPVLSNILIHAEDDAVRLSGTDMSIFVSLSVPAEVSEAGVVALPARQLLEISRVLDDAPVKFAAADGSADGASAGVDIECGRSKFRLYGQAPDEFPDFPEIDFAGGWEMSAGELQTLIERTSFAVSTEDSRPILNGILWQLREAATVMVATNGHRLAKMSRELDVSGSPDEADLIIPPKALSQVQKLYPADTVLQVARSENHLAFRSADREVFTSLIEGPYPNYEQ
;
A
#
# COMPACT_ATOMS: atom_id res chain seq x y z
N MET A 1 -17.31 -7.02 15.85
CA MET A 1 -15.94 -7.44 15.44
C MET A 1 -15.19 -8.10 16.60
N ARG A 2 -14.70 -9.32 16.40
CA ARG A 2 -13.88 -10.08 17.35
C ARG A 2 -13.00 -11.11 16.63
N PHE A 3 -11.68 -11.04 16.81
CA PHE A 3 -10.73 -11.96 16.19
C PHE A 3 -9.49 -12.21 17.06
N SER A 4 -8.76 -13.29 16.73
CA SER A 4 -7.46 -13.63 17.31
C SER A 4 -6.42 -13.76 16.20
N ILE A 5 -5.27 -13.13 16.35
CA ILE A 5 -4.19 -13.09 15.36
C ILE A 5 -2.83 -13.37 16.04
N THR A 6 -1.87 -13.97 15.33
CA THR A 6 -0.51 -14.10 15.87
C THR A 6 0.18 -12.74 15.94
N ARG A 7 1.16 -12.60 16.83
CA ARG A 7 1.93 -11.37 16.96
C ARG A 7 2.67 -11.05 15.64
N GLU A 8 3.22 -12.06 14.99
CA GLU A 8 3.98 -11.95 13.75
C GLU A 8 3.09 -11.45 12.61
N ALA A 9 1.91 -12.05 12.45
CA ALA A 9 0.94 -11.66 11.42
C ALA A 9 0.45 -10.23 11.65
N LEU A 10 0.16 -9.86 12.90
CA LEU A 10 -0.21 -8.48 13.24
C LEU A 10 0.91 -7.49 12.91
N GLN A 11 2.15 -7.79 13.30
CA GLN A 11 3.29 -6.91 13.02
C GLN A 11 3.53 -6.76 11.51
N GLN A 12 3.41 -7.85 10.75
CA GLN A 12 3.54 -7.81 9.29
C GLN A 12 2.46 -6.92 8.66
N GLY A 13 1.20 -7.13 9.04
CA GLY A 13 0.04 -6.34 8.62
C GLY A 13 0.20 -4.84 8.92
N LEU A 14 0.59 -4.52 10.15
CA LEU A 14 0.79 -3.13 10.59
C LEU A 14 1.98 -2.47 9.91
N ALA A 15 3.10 -3.19 9.75
CA ALA A 15 4.29 -2.64 9.09
C ALA A 15 4.01 -2.28 7.63
N ALA A 16 3.22 -3.11 6.93
CA ALA A 16 2.80 -2.87 5.56
C ALA A 16 1.88 -1.65 5.44
N SER A 17 0.75 -1.66 6.15
CA SER A 17 -0.27 -0.62 6.05
C SER A 17 0.19 0.73 6.62
N ALA A 18 0.93 0.75 7.73
CA ALA A 18 1.44 1.99 8.32
C ALA A 18 2.45 2.73 7.44
N ALA A 19 3.08 2.06 6.46
CA ALA A 19 4.03 2.70 5.56
C ALA A 19 3.35 3.67 4.56
N ALA A 20 2.04 3.52 4.34
CA ALA A 20 1.22 4.44 3.57
C ALA A 20 0.64 5.60 4.42
N VAL A 21 0.57 5.44 5.74
CA VAL A 21 0.04 6.45 6.66
C VAL A 21 0.95 7.69 6.71
N PRO A 22 0.42 8.91 6.49
CA PRO A 22 1.21 10.13 6.53
C PRO A 22 1.66 10.48 7.95
N THR A 23 2.86 11.03 8.09
CA THR A 23 3.39 11.50 9.40
C THR A 23 2.63 12.72 9.94
N ARG A 24 2.07 13.54 9.04
CA ARG A 24 1.13 14.63 9.34
C ARG A 24 -0.06 14.49 8.40
N ALA A 25 -1.17 14.02 8.94
CA ALA A 25 -2.40 13.82 8.20
C ALA A 25 -3.20 15.12 8.07
N ALA A 26 -3.75 15.39 6.88
CA ALA A 26 -4.70 16.48 6.67
C ALA A 26 -6.07 16.19 7.32
N LEU A 27 -6.47 14.92 7.32
CA LEU A 27 -7.69 14.42 7.96
C LEU A 27 -7.33 13.43 9.07
N PRO A 28 -7.95 13.51 10.26
CA PRO A 28 -7.65 12.61 11.37
C PRO A 28 -7.68 11.11 11.01
N VAL A 29 -8.64 10.67 10.18
CA VAL A 29 -8.83 9.26 9.81
C VAL A 29 -7.66 8.68 9.03
N LEU A 30 -6.90 9.52 8.31
CA LEU A 30 -5.70 9.09 7.60
C LEU A 30 -4.54 8.77 8.56
N SER A 31 -4.64 9.13 9.85
CA SER A 31 -3.67 8.69 10.88
C SER A 31 -3.97 7.28 11.42
N ASN A 32 -5.06 6.66 10.94
CA ASN A 32 -5.51 5.34 11.37
C ASN A 32 -5.16 4.26 10.34
N ILE A 33 -5.19 3.02 10.79
CA ILE A 33 -5.23 1.83 9.96
C ILE A 33 -6.66 1.32 9.98
N LEU A 34 -7.22 1.06 8.80
CA LEU A 34 -8.48 0.34 8.66
C LEU A 34 -8.21 -1.15 8.86
N ILE A 35 -8.93 -1.77 9.77
CA ILE A 35 -8.86 -3.20 10.07
C ILE A 35 -10.21 -3.79 9.70
N HIS A 36 -10.22 -4.66 8.70
CA HIS A 36 -11.39 -5.43 8.30
C HIS A 36 -11.16 -6.90 8.65
N ALA A 37 -11.94 -7.43 9.59
CA ALA A 37 -11.92 -8.84 9.97
C ALA A 37 -13.10 -9.55 9.33
N GLU A 38 -12.81 -10.55 8.48
CA GLU A 38 -13.80 -11.31 7.73
C GLU A 38 -13.24 -12.72 7.45
N ASP A 39 -14.10 -13.74 7.44
CA ASP A 39 -13.72 -15.13 7.19
C ASP A 39 -12.55 -15.65 8.05
N ASP A 40 -11.42 -16.02 7.45
CA ASP A 40 -10.21 -16.55 8.09
C ASP A 40 -9.03 -15.57 8.03
N ALA A 41 -9.31 -14.29 7.79
CA ALA A 41 -8.30 -13.28 7.62
C ALA A 41 -8.66 -11.92 8.24
N VAL A 42 -7.63 -11.12 8.46
CA VAL A 42 -7.75 -9.70 8.77
C VAL A 42 -7.00 -8.92 7.70
N ARG A 43 -7.69 -7.99 7.06
CA ARG A 43 -7.12 -7.04 6.11
C ARG A 43 -6.79 -5.74 6.82
N LEU A 44 -5.52 -5.33 6.76
CA LEU A 44 -5.03 -4.07 7.32
C LEU A 44 -4.69 -3.11 6.18
N SER A 45 -5.30 -1.93 6.21
CA SER A 45 -5.17 -0.94 5.15
C SER A 45 -4.74 0.43 5.69
N GLY A 46 -3.87 1.10 4.95
CA GLY A 46 -3.41 2.46 5.24
C GLY A 46 -3.35 3.29 3.97
N THR A 47 -3.56 4.60 4.09
CA THR A 47 -3.56 5.51 2.93
C THR A 47 -3.19 6.94 3.31
N ASP A 48 -2.58 7.67 2.37
CA ASP A 48 -2.46 9.12 2.40
C ASP A 48 -3.31 9.81 1.30
N MET A 49 -4.29 9.07 0.76
CA MET A 49 -5.11 9.38 -0.41
C MET A 49 -4.39 9.35 -1.76
N SER A 50 -3.06 9.42 -1.80
CA SER A 50 -2.29 9.25 -3.03
C SER A 50 -1.82 7.82 -3.21
N ILE A 51 -1.52 7.14 -2.10
CA ILE A 51 -1.07 5.76 -2.06
C ILE A 51 -1.93 5.01 -1.06
N PHE A 52 -2.45 3.87 -1.49
CA PHE A 52 -3.19 2.93 -0.65
C PHE A 52 -2.42 1.63 -0.57
N VAL A 53 -2.26 1.10 0.63
CA VAL A 53 -1.60 -0.18 0.86
C VAL A 53 -2.55 -1.04 1.68
N SER A 54 -2.74 -2.28 1.23
CA SER A 54 -3.51 -3.30 1.95
C SER A 54 -2.74 -4.60 2.05
N LEU A 55 -2.82 -5.24 3.21
CA LEU A 55 -2.27 -6.57 3.45
C LEU A 55 -3.29 -7.42 4.23
N SER A 56 -3.64 -8.57 3.68
CA SER A 56 -4.46 -9.59 4.32
C SER A 56 -3.56 -10.60 5.03
N VAL A 57 -3.83 -10.86 6.30
CA VAL A 57 -3.06 -11.80 7.11
C VAL A 57 -3.99 -12.82 7.78
N PRO A 58 -3.57 -14.09 7.95
CA PRO A 58 -4.41 -15.10 8.58
C PRO A 58 -4.79 -14.74 10.02
N ALA A 59 -6.05 -14.97 10.37
CA ALA A 59 -6.56 -14.75 11.71
C ALA A 59 -7.79 -15.63 11.99
N GLU A 60 -8.04 -15.94 13.26
CA GLU A 60 -9.27 -16.60 13.68
C GLU A 60 -10.35 -15.54 13.95
N VAL A 61 -11.24 -15.32 12.98
CA VAL A 61 -12.35 -14.36 13.12
C VAL A 61 -13.57 -15.07 13.71
N SER A 62 -14.03 -14.59 14.86
CA SER A 62 -15.24 -15.10 15.53
C SER A 62 -16.46 -14.23 15.30
N GLU A 63 -16.23 -12.94 14.98
CA GLU A 63 -17.28 -11.99 14.65
C GLU A 63 -16.68 -10.98 13.67
N ALA A 64 -17.24 -10.93 12.45
CA ALA A 64 -16.77 -10.02 11.42
C ALA A 64 -16.93 -8.55 11.83
N GLY A 65 -16.23 -7.66 11.14
CA GLY A 65 -16.47 -6.22 11.23
C GLY A 65 -15.25 -5.38 10.89
N VAL A 66 -15.47 -4.07 10.91
CA VAL A 66 -14.49 -3.07 10.46
C VAL A 66 -14.28 -2.03 11.55
N VAL A 67 -13.03 -1.64 11.79
CA VAL A 67 -12.65 -0.53 12.68
C VAL A 67 -11.50 0.26 12.07
N ALA A 68 -11.45 1.58 12.31
CA ALA A 68 -10.28 2.39 11.98
C ALA A 68 -9.56 2.80 13.27
N LEU A 69 -8.34 2.30 13.52
CA LEU A 69 -7.61 2.50 14.78
C LEU A 69 -6.30 3.28 14.60
N PRO A 70 -5.83 4.05 15.59
CA PRO A 70 -4.62 4.86 15.47
C PRO A 70 -3.36 4.03 15.13
N ALA A 71 -2.79 4.27 13.96
CA ALA A 71 -1.69 3.47 13.40
C ALA A 71 -0.46 3.45 14.32
N ARG A 72 -0.10 4.63 14.86
CA ARG A 72 1.06 4.78 15.75
C ARG A 72 0.89 3.97 17.03
N GLN A 73 -0.28 4.01 17.65
CA GLN A 73 -0.54 3.29 18.90
C GLN A 73 -0.55 1.78 18.67
N LEU A 74 -1.14 1.32 17.56
CA LEU A 74 -1.09 -0.09 17.16
C LEU A 74 0.34 -0.59 16.97
N LEU A 75 1.18 0.18 16.27
CA LEU A 75 2.60 -0.14 16.09
C LEU A 75 3.35 -0.20 17.42
N GLU A 76 3.16 0.79 18.30
CA GLU A 76 3.78 0.82 19.63
C GLU A 76 3.35 -0.38 20.49
N ILE A 77 2.05 -0.72 20.48
CA ILE A 77 1.51 -1.89 21.17
C ILE A 77 2.13 -3.17 20.62
N SER A 78 2.09 -3.38 19.29
CA SER A 78 2.57 -4.62 18.65
C SER A 78 4.03 -4.95 18.98
N ARG A 79 4.86 -3.93 19.27
CA ARG A 79 6.27 -4.10 19.63
C ARG A 79 6.46 -4.64 21.05
N VAL A 80 5.57 -4.29 21.98
CA VAL A 80 5.66 -4.67 23.40
C VAL A 80 4.84 -5.92 23.75
N LEU A 81 4.06 -6.47 22.82
CA LEU A 81 3.32 -7.72 23.04
C LEU A 81 4.27 -8.90 23.25
N ASP A 82 3.86 -9.82 24.13
CA ASP A 82 4.50 -11.12 24.29
C ASP A 82 4.25 -12.01 23.06
N ASP A 83 5.02 -13.08 22.93
CA ASP A 83 4.81 -14.13 21.93
C ASP A 83 3.60 -15.01 22.32
N ALA A 84 2.40 -14.47 22.12
CA ALA A 84 1.12 -15.12 22.35
C ALA A 84 0.06 -14.55 21.39
N PRO A 85 -1.08 -15.27 21.18
CA PRO A 85 -2.16 -14.76 20.35
C PRO A 85 -2.70 -13.43 20.86
N VAL A 86 -2.87 -12.48 19.93
CA VAL A 86 -3.40 -11.14 20.17
C VAL A 86 -4.88 -11.15 19.83
N LYS A 87 -5.71 -10.82 20.80
CA LYS A 87 -7.17 -10.82 20.68
C LYS A 87 -7.66 -9.39 20.56
N PHE A 88 -8.47 -9.15 19.53
CA PHE A 88 -9.17 -7.89 19.32
C PHE A 88 -10.66 -8.11 19.55
N ALA A 89 -11.30 -7.23 20.31
CA ALA A 89 -12.74 -7.23 20.50
C ALA A 89 -13.26 -5.79 20.52
N ALA A 90 -14.23 -5.47 19.65
CA ALA A 90 -14.98 -4.23 19.77
C ALA A 90 -15.81 -4.27 21.08
N ALA A 91 -15.85 -3.17 21.82
CA ALA A 91 -16.62 -3.08 23.06
C ALA A 91 -18.14 -3.10 22.77
N ASP A 92 -18.88 -3.88 23.56
CA ASP A 92 -20.33 -4.08 23.41
C ASP A 92 -21.13 -2.75 23.48
N GLY A 93 -22.13 -2.61 22.60
CA GLY A 93 -23.14 -1.53 22.67
C GLY A 93 -23.05 -0.42 21.61
N SER A 94 -22.23 -0.57 20.58
CA SER A 94 -22.03 0.44 19.54
C SER A 94 -22.23 -0.19 18.15
N ALA A 95 -23.50 -0.33 17.75
CA ALA A 95 -23.88 -0.81 16.43
C ALA A 95 -23.45 0.15 15.28
N ASP A 96 -22.99 1.35 15.61
CA ASP A 96 -22.77 2.44 14.64
C ASP A 96 -21.28 2.76 14.36
N GLY A 97 -20.33 1.95 14.83
CA GLY A 97 -18.90 2.03 14.42
C GLY A 97 -18.12 3.31 14.81
N ALA A 98 -18.80 4.39 15.14
CA ALA A 98 -18.24 5.68 15.51
C ALA A 98 -17.97 5.72 17.02
N SER A 99 -16.69 5.75 17.41
CA SER A 99 -16.22 5.94 18.80
C SER A 99 -16.20 4.69 19.72
N ALA A 100 -16.45 3.50 19.19
CA ALA A 100 -16.35 2.26 19.95
C ALA A 100 -14.89 1.97 20.37
N GLY A 101 -14.66 1.72 21.66
CA GLY A 101 -13.37 1.24 22.12
C GLY A 101 -13.11 -0.18 21.61
N VAL A 102 -11.88 -0.47 21.17
CA VAL A 102 -11.42 -1.82 20.83
C VAL A 102 -10.46 -2.29 21.91
N ASP A 103 -10.81 -3.39 22.56
CA ASP A 103 -9.98 -4.08 23.52
C ASP A 103 -8.97 -4.96 22.78
N ILE A 104 -7.70 -4.82 23.15
CA ILE A 104 -6.56 -5.59 22.62
C ILE A 104 -5.93 -6.33 23.80
N GLU A 105 -5.99 -7.66 23.79
CA GLU A 105 -5.44 -8.51 24.84
C GLU A 105 -4.37 -9.46 24.29
N CYS A 106 -3.24 -9.57 24.99
CA CYS A 106 -2.21 -10.56 24.69
C CYS A 106 -1.58 -11.02 26.01
N GLY A 107 -1.77 -12.30 26.36
CA GLY A 107 -1.34 -12.82 27.66
C GLY A 107 -1.93 -12.03 28.83
N ARG A 108 -1.06 -11.30 29.56
CA ARG A 108 -1.45 -10.46 30.71
C ARG A 108 -1.64 -8.98 30.35
N SER A 109 -1.27 -8.59 29.13
CA SER A 109 -1.34 -7.22 28.64
C SER A 109 -2.74 -6.93 28.12
N LYS A 110 -3.29 -5.78 28.49
CA LYS A 110 -4.60 -5.29 28.05
C LYS A 110 -4.48 -3.82 27.66
N PHE A 111 -4.95 -3.50 26.46
CA PHE A 111 -5.02 -2.14 25.94
C PHE A 111 -6.45 -1.87 25.47
N ARG A 112 -6.86 -0.61 25.51
CA ARG A 112 -8.09 -0.15 24.88
C ARG A 112 -7.75 1.02 23.98
N LEU A 113 -8.04 0.89 22.70
CA LEU A 113 -7.88 1.97 21.73
C LEU A 113 -9.23 2.50 21.31
N TYR A 114 -9.31 3.79 21.01
CA TYR A 114 -10.50 4.40 20.42
C TYR A 114 -10.18 4.77 18.99
N GLY A 115 -11.03 4.27 18.10
CA GLY A 115 -10.93 4.52 16.67
C GLY A 115 -11.78 5.68 16.20
N GLN A 116 -11.82 5.82 14.89
CA GLN A 116 -12.80 6.65 14.19
C GLN A 116 -13.77 5.77 13.40
N ALA A 117 -14.82 6.40 12.90
CA ALA A 117 -15.84 5.73 12.12
C ALA A 117 -15.21 5.16 10.83
N PRO A 118 -15.36 3.84 10.54
CA PRO A 118 -14.72 3.20 9.40
C PRO A 118 -15.12 3.78 8.05
N ASP A 119 -16.34 4.29 7.94
CA ASP A 119 -16.94 4.95 6.78
C ASP A 119 -16.30 6.31 6.44
N GLU A 120 -15.55 6.91 7.37
CA GLU A 120 -14.70 8.07 7.07
C GLU A 120 -13.39 7.67 6.37
N PHE A 121 -13.00 6.39 6.40
CA PHE A 121 -11.77 5.93 5.77
C PHE A 121 -11.96 5.91 4.24
N PRO A 122 -11.04 6.49 3.45
CA PRO A 122 -11.22 6.57 2.01
C PRO A 122 -11.26 5.19 1.35
N ASP A 123 -12.18 5.02 0.40
CA ASP A 123 -12.24 3.83 -0.44
C ASP A 123 -10.98 3.71 -1.31
N PHE A 124 -10.64 2.46 -1.62
CA PHE A 124 -9.58 2.16 -2.56
C PHE A 124 -10.04 2.50 -3.99
N PRO A 125 -9.13 2.97 -4.88
CA PRO A 125 -9.48 3.20 -6.28
C PRO A 125 -9.99 1.93 -6.96
N GLU A 126 -11.10 2.05 -7.70
CA GLU A 126 -11.61 0.94 -8.51
C GLU A 126 -10.74 0.76 -9.77
N ILE A 127 -10.07 -0.40 -9.88
CA ILE A 127 -9.26 -0.76 -11.05
C ILE A 127 -9.59 -2.19 -11.45
N ASP A 128 -9.85 -2.39 -12.75
CA ASP A 128 -10.05 -3.72 -13.31
C ASP A 128 -8.72 -4.41 -13.61
N PHE A 129 -8.43 -5.47 -12.86
CA PHE A 129 -7.25 -6.29 -13.07
C PHE A 129 -7.40 -7.30 -14.23
N ALA A 130 -8.61 -7.52 -14.76
CA ALA A 130 -8.80 -8.41 -15.90
C ALA A 130 -8.15 -7.87 -17.18
N GLY A 131 -8.05 -6.54 -17.32
CA GLY A 131 -7.29 -5.85 -18.37
C GLY A 131 -5.82 -5.58 -18.02
N GLY A 132 -5.32 -6.13 -16.91
CA GLY A 132 -3.94 -5.97 -16.46
C GLY A 132 -2.95 -6.87 -17.17
N TRP A 133 -1.71 -6.84 -16.68
CA TRP A 133 -0.64 -7.75 -17.07
C TRP A 133 0.08 -8.28 -15.84
N GLU A 134 0.86 -9.35 -16.02
CA GLU A 134 1.66 -9.96 -14.97
C GLU A 134 3.16 -9.81 -15.27
N MET A 135 3.96 -9.55 -14.24
CA MET A 135 5.42 -9.48 -14.34
C MET A 135 6.07 -9.99 -13.05
N SER A 136 7.37 -10.30 -13.07
CA SER A 136 8.06 -10.61 -11.81
C SER A 136 8.33 -9.33 -11.02
N ALA A 137 8.02 -9.36 -9.73
CA ALA A 137 8.30 -8.25 -8.82
C ALA A 137 9.79 -7.88 -8.79
N GLY A 138 10.69 -8.87 -8.90
CA GLY A 138 12.13 -8.64 -8.97
C GLY A 138 12.57 -7.83 -10.20
N GLU A 139 11.84 -7.97 -11.31
CA GLU A 139 12.11 -7.19 -12.52
C GLU A 139 11.76 -5.72 -12.32
N LEU A 140 10.58 -5.47 -11.75
CA LEU A 140 10.12 -4.14 -11.39
C LEU A 140 11.05 -3.51 -10.34
N GLN A 141 11.47 -4.27 -9.33
CA GLN A 141 12.45 -3.82 -8.34
C GLN A 141 13.75 -3.38 -8.99
N THR A 142 14.27 -4.15 -9.95
CA THR A 142 15.50 -3.79 -10.66
C THR A 142 15.35 -2.47 -11.42
N LEU A 143 14.21 -2.26 -12.11
CA LEU A 143 13.91 -0.99 -12.79
C LEU A 143 13.90 0.18 -11.81
N ILE A 144 13.23 0.02 -10.66
CA ILE A 144 13.13 1.05 -9.61
C ILE A 144 14.50 1.36 -9.01
N GLU A 145 15.30 0.36 -8.64
CA GLU A 145 16.62 0.54 -8.04
C GLU A 145 17.59 1.30 -8.95
N ARG A 146 17.51 1.03 -10.26
CA ARG A 146 18.39 1.64 -11.26
C ARG A 146 17.99 3.06 -11.65
N THR A 147 16.82 3.54 -11.23
CA THR A 147 16.28 4.82 -11.73
C THR A 147 15.90 5.78 -10.61
N SER A 148 15.23 5.30 -9.56
CA SER A 148 14.60 6.13 -8.53
C SER A 148 15.51 7.15 -7.84
N PHE A 149 16.81 6.88 -7.72
CA PHE A 149 17.76 7.80 -7.13
C PHE A 149 17.89 9.13 -7.91
N ALA A 150 17.51 9.17 -9.18
CA ALA A 150 17.64 10.35 -10.04
C ALA A 150 16.45 11.32 -9.96
N VAL A 151 15.41 11.00 -9.19
CA VAL A 151 14.21 11.83 -9.01
C VAL A 151 14.51 13.19 -8.39
N SER A 152 13.74 14.21 -8.77
CA SER A 152 13.77 15.54 -8.16
C SER A 152 13.11 15.54 -6.78
N THR A 153 13.62 16.38 -5.89
CA THR A 153 12.97 16.71 -4.61
C THR A 153 12.50 18.16 -4.57
N GLU A 154 12.57 18.87 -5.71
CA GLU A 154 12.16 20.26 -5.84
C GLU A 154 10.71 20.38 -6.31
N ASP A 155 9.93 21.23 -5.64
CA ASP A 155 8.53 21.47 -5.99
C ASP A 155 8.34 22.33 -7.25
N SER A 156 9.42 22.89 -7.80
CA SER A 156 9.39 23.77 -8.98
C SER A 156 8.89 23.05 -10.24
N ARG A 157 9.16 21.74 -10.33
CA ARG A 157 8.79 20.87 -11.46
C ARG A 157 8.23 19.55 -10.92
N PRO A 158 6.97 19.51 -10.46
CA PRO A 158 6.38 18.33 -9.82
C PRO A 158 6.45 17.05 -10.66
N ILE A 159 6.43 17.18 -11.99
CA ILE A 159 6.56 16.05 -12.92
C ILE A 159 7.86 15.26 -12.73
N LEU A 160 8.93 15.95 -12.32
CA LEU A 160 10.25 15.35 -12.06
C LEU A 160 10.36 14.71 -10.68
N ASN A 161 9.35 14.92 -9.82
CA ASN A 161 9.24 14.23 -8.54
C ASN A 161 8.68 12.81 -8.74
N GLY A 162 8.29 12.46 -9.97
CA GLY A 162 7.88 11.13 -10.40
C GLY A 162 8.95 10.38 -11.19
N ILE A 163 8.73 9.08 -11.33
CA ILE A 163 9.51 8.19 -12.18
C ILE A 163 8.63 7.84 -13.38
N LEU A 164 9.11 8.13 -14.59
CA LEU A 164 8.44 7.75 -15.82
C LEU A 164 8.61 6.25 -16.06
N TRP A 165 7.52 5.52 -16.24
CA TRP A 165 7.48 4.14 -16.67
C TRP A 165 6.73 4.06 -18.01
N GLN A 166 7.49 3.78 -19.07
CA GLN A 166 6.97 3.63 -20.42
C GLN A 166 6.75 2.15 -20.71
N LEU A 167 5.53 1.83 -21.13
CA LEU A 167 5.12 0.53 -21.63
C LEU A 167 5.02 0.62 -23.15
N ARG A 168 5.70 -0.27 -23.85
CA ARG A 168 5.69 -0.41 -25.32
C ARG A 168 5.58 -1.89 -25.67
N GLU A 169 5.29 -2.21 -26.92
CA GLU A 169 5.07 -3.60 -27.37
C GLU A 169 6.22 -4.56 -27.03
N ALA A 170 7.49 -4.15 -27.24
CA ALA A 170 8.65 -5.03 -27.09
C ALA A 170 9.47 -4.82 -25.81
N ALA A 171 9.39 -3.63 -25.22
CA ALA A 171 10.26 -3.24 -24.13
C ALA A 171 9.60 -2.25 -23.20
N THR A 172 9.99 -2.30 -21.94
CA THR A 172 9.67 -1.28 -20.97
C THR A 172 10.89 -0.40 -20.70
N VAL A 173 10.63 0.88 -20.44
CA VAL A 173 11.67 1.85 -20.06
C VAL A 173 11.24 2.56 -18.80
N MET A 174 12.11 2.57 -17.79
CA MET A 174 11.95 3.39 -16.60
C MET A 174 12.98 4.52 -16.61
N VAL A 175 12.53 5.76 -16.37
CA VAL A 175 13.35 6.96 -16.42
C VAL A 175 13.07 7.85 -15.22
N ALA A 176 14.14 8.38 -14.63
CA ALA A 176 14.04 9.45 -13.65
C ALA A 176 15.12 10.51 -13.89
N THR A 177 14.78 11.77 -13.65
CA THR A 177 15.72 12.89 -13.72
C THR A 177 15.34 14.01 -12.77
N ASN A 178 16.33 14.75 -12.30
CA ASN A 178 16.18 15.99 -11.54
C ASN A 178 16.66 17.22 -12.33
N GLY A 179 16.93 17.06 -13.62
CA GLY A 179 17.50 18.08 -14.49
C GLY A 179 19.03 18.24 -14.41
N HIS A 180 19.69 17.63 -13.41
CA HIS A 180 21.16 17.59 -13.31
C HIS A 180 21.74 16.23 -13.70
N ARG A 181 21.00 15.16 -13.42
CA ARG A 181 21.33 13.79 -13.80
C ARG A 181 20.09 13.08 -14.33
N LEU A 182 20.33 12.05 -15.12
CA LEU A 182 19.29 11.18 -15.64
C LEU A 182 19.71 9.73 -15.43
N ALA A 183 18.75 8.90 -15.02
CA ALA A 183 18.88 7.46 -14.98
C ALA A 183 17.79 6.85 -15.86
N LYS A 184 18.19 5.97 -16.78
CA LYS A 184 17.32 5.23 -17.69
C LYS A 184 17.68 3.76 -17.60
N MET A 185 16.67 2.92 -17.47
CA MET A 185 16.81 1.48 -17.63
C MET A 185 15.76 0.99 -18.61
N SER A 186 16.19 0.19 -19.59
CA SER A 186 15.30 -0.48 -20.53
C SER A 186 15.46 -1.98 -20.39
N ARG A 187 14.36 -2.70 -20.60
CA ARG A 187 14.32 -4.15 -20.52
C ARG A 187 13.25 -4.67 -21.47
N GLU A 188 13.49 -5.83 -22.06
CA GLU A 188 12.45 -6.57 -22.78
C GLU A 188 11.30 -6.91 -21.82
N LEU A 189 10.06 -6.76 -22.29
CA LEU A 189 8.88 -7.09 -21.51
C LEU A 189 8.66 -8.61 -21.54
N ASP A 190 9.08 -9.30 -20.49
CA ASP A 190 8.71 -10.69 -20.24
C ASP A 190 7.47 -10.71 -19.34
N VAL A 191 6.30 -10.48 -19.96
CA VAL A 191 5.02 -10.35 -19.25
C VAL A 191 3.96 -11.29 -19.80
N SER A 192 3.10 -11.82 -18.93
CA SER A 192 1.85 -12.45 -19.35
C SER A 192 0.78 -11.37 -19.53
N GLY A 193 0.23 -11.29 -20.75
CA GLY A 193 -0.69 -10.22 -21.17
C GLY A 193 -0.01 -9.22 -22.13
N SER A 194 -0.77 -8.24 -22.61
CA SER A 194 -0.24 -7.17 -23.46
C SER A 194 -0.65 -5.84 -22.82
N PRO A 195 0.23 -5.17 -22.05
CA PRO A 195 -0.07 -3.84 -21.57
C PRO A 195 -0.28 -2.91 -22.77
N ASP A 196 -1.31 -2.07 -22.73
CA ASP A 196 -1.42 -0.97 -23.68
C ASP A 196 -0.18 -0.08 -23.60
N GLU A 197 0.21 0.50 -24.74
CA GLU A 197 1.25 1.51 -24.73
C GLU A 197 0.83 2.70 -23.86
N ALA A 198 1.70 3.05 -22.91
CA ALA A 198 1.41 4.10 -21.94
C ALA A 198 2.69 4.73 -21.42
N ASP A 199 2.56 5.99 -21.01
CA ASP A 199 3.57 6.75 -20.28
C ASP A 199 3.01 7.07 -18.90
N LEU A 200 3.52 6.38 -17.89
CA LEU A 200 3.02 6.46 -16.51
C LEU A 200 4.04 7.20 -15.65
N ILE A 201 3.64 8.25 -14.94
CA ILE A 201 4.54 8.99 -14.07
C ILE A 201 4.18 8.67 -12.63
N ILE A 202 5.04 7.92 -11.96
CA ILE A 202 4.69 7.23 -10.72
C ILE A 202 5.41 7.88 -9.54
N PRO A 203 4.71 8.18 -8.43
CA PRO A 203 5.34 8.64 -7.20
C PRO A 203 6.37 7.63 -6.67
N PRO A 204 7.61 8.06 -6.33
CA PRO A 204 8.65 7.17 -5.79
C PRO A 204 8.22 6.50 -4.49
N LYS A 205 7.39 7.18 -3.69
CA LYS A 205 6.85 6.62 -2.45
C LYS A 205 6.03 5.35 -2.73
N ALA A 206 5.26 5.30 -3.81
CA ALA A 206 4.48 4.12 -4.20
C ALA A 206 5.39 2.96 -4.61
N LEU A 207 6.38 3.23 -5.47
CA LEU A 207 7.35 2.25 -5.91
C LEU A 207 8.18 1.70 -4.74
N SER A 208 8.48 2.53 -3.73
CA SER A 208 9.13 2.06 -2.51
C SER A 208 8.28 1.07 -1.69
N GLN A 209 6.94 1.19 -1.74
CA GLN A 209 6.06 0.20 -1.11
C GLN A 209 6.08 -1.11 -1.88
N VAL A 210 6.06 -1.04 -3.22
CA VAL A 210 6.17 -2.23 -4.07
C VAL A 210 7.46 -3.00 -3.76
N GLN A 211 8.60 -2.32 -3.66
CA GLN A 211 9.88 -2.97 -3.32
C GLN A 211 9.89 -3.64 -1.94
N LYS A 212 9.17 -3.09 -0.96
CA LYS A 212 9.13 -3.62 0.42
C LYS A 212 8.12 -4.76 0.57
N LEU A 213 7.02 -4.70 -0.16
CA LEU A 213 5.87 -5.57 0.04
C LEU A 213 5.89 -6.82 -0.83
N TYR A 214 6.49 -6.76 -2.01
CA TYR A 214 6.53 -7.91 -2.91
C TYR A 214 7.94 -8.50 -2.91
N PRO A 215 8.15 -9.73 -2.41
CA PRO A 215 9.40 -10.46 -2.64
C PRO A 215 9.71 -10.60 -4.13
N ALA A 216 10.99 -10.68 -4.50
CA ALA A 216 11.43 -10.66 -5.90
C ALA A 216 10.88 -11.82 -6.77
N ASP A 217 10.60 -12.97 -6.15
CA ASP A 217 10.02 -14.16 -6.75
C ASP A 217 8.49 -14.11 -6.90
N THR A 218 7.85 -13.03 -6.44
CA THR A 218 6.39 -12.84 -6.57
C THR A 218 6.00 -12.55 -8.01
N VAL A 219 5.00 -13.28 -8.51
CA VAL A 219 4.26 -12.89 -9.72
C VAL A 219 3.33 -11.74 -9.36
N LEU A 220 3.57 -10.58 -9.96
CA LEU A 220 2.88 -9.34 -9.66
C LEU A 220 1.87 -9.04 -10.76
N GLN A 221 0.60 -8.95 -10.39
CA GLN A 221 -0.43 -8.40 -11.27
C GLN A 221 -0.37 -6.88 -11.23
N VAL A 222 -0.33 -6.27 -12.39
CA VAL A 222 -0.31 -4.82 -12.55
C VAL A 222 -1.50 -4.43 -13.41
N ALA A 223 -2.24 -3.42 -12.96
CA ALA A 223 -3.40 -2.89 -13.67
C ALA A 223 -3.45 -1.38 -13.53
N ARG A 224 -4.08 -0.70 -14.47
CA ARG A 224 -4.18 0.76 -14.48
C ARG A 224 -5.59 1.21 -14.82
N SER A 225 -5.91 2.42 -14.37
CA SER A 225 -6.98 3.24 -14.92
C SER A 225 -6.36 4.47 -15.59
N GLU A 226 -7.15 5.52 -15.85
CA GLU A 226 -6.65 6.77 -16.40
C GLU A 226 -5.65 7.45 -15.45
N ASN A 227 -5.98 7.51 -14.16
CA ASN A 227 -5.25 8.31 -13.16
C ASN A 227 -4.62 7.47 -12.04
N HIS A 228 -4.75 6.14 -12.09
CA HIS A 228 -4.21 5.26 -11.06
C HIS A 228 -3.48 4.07 -11.66
N LEU A 229 -2.52 3.56 -10.89
CA LEU A 229 -1.81 2.32 -11.12
C LEU A 229 -1.95 1.45 -9.87
N ALA A 230 -2.18 0.16 -10.05
CA ALA A 230 -2.25 -0.80 -8.97
C ALA A 230 -1.37 -2.01 -9.21
N PHE A 231 -0.89 -2.55 -8.10
CA PHE A 231 -0.06 -3.72 -8.01
C PHE A 231 -0.73 -4.68 -7.03
N ARG A 232 -0.84 -5.96 -7.38
CA ARG A 232 -1.51 -6.97 -6.56
C ARG A 232 -0.80 -8.31 -6.61
N SER A 233 -0.85 -9.01 -5.47
CA SER A 233 -0.64 -10.45 -5.34
C SER A 233 -1.80 -11.06 -4.55
N ALA A 234 -1.71 -12.33 -4.14
CA ALA A 234 -2.81 -13.02 -3.47
C ALA A 234 -3.30 -12.33 -2.17
N ASP A 235 -2.38 -11.77 -1.38
CA ASP A 235 -2.65 -11.22 -0.04
C ASP A 235 -2.42 -9.71 0.07
N ARG A 236 -1.83 -9.06 -0.95
CA ARG A 236 -1.37 -7.66 -0.86
C ARG A 236 -1.76 -6.85 -2.07
N GLU A 237 -2.07 -5.59 -1.81
CA GLU A 237 -2.44 -4.61 -2.83
C GLU A 237 -1.77 -3.26 -2.55
N VAL A 238 -1.29 -2.61 -3.61
CA VAL A 238 -0.76 -1.25 -3.58
C VAL A 238 -1.39 -0.47 -4.73
N PHE A 239 -2.04 0.64 -4.41
CA PHE A 239 -2.59 1.57 -5.41
C PHE A 239 -1.87 2.90 -5.29
N THR A 240 -1.69 3.59 -6.41
CA THR A 240 -1.11 4.93 -6.45
C THR A 240 -1.80 5.78 -7.51
N SER A 241 -2.05 7.05 -7.18
CA SER A 241 -2.36 8.05 -8.20
C SER A 241 -1.12 8.29 -9.07
N LEU A 242 -1.35 8.54 -10.35
CA LEU A 242 -0.32 8.94 -11.31
C LEU A 242 -0.13 10.47 -11.23
N ILE A 243 1.08 10.92 -11.52
CA ILE A 243 1.39 12.35 -11.63
C ILE A 243 1.01 12.80 -13.04
N GLU A 244 0.09 13.75 -13.13
CA GLU A 244 -0.37 14.29 -14.41
C GLU A 244 0.65 15.24 -15.04
N GLY A 245 0.76 15.17 -16.37
CA GLY A 245 1.52 16.10 -17.20
C GLY A 245 2.52 15.42 -18.14
N PRO A 246 3.14 16.20 -19.05
CA PRO A 246 4.13 15.66 -19.97
C PRO A 246 5.48 15.51 -19.26
N TYR A 247 6.01 14.29 -19.22
CA TYR A 247 7.41 14.09 -18.85
C TYR A 247 8.33 14.71 -19.90
N PRO A 248 9.46 15.35 -19.54
CA PRO A 248 10.35 15.93 -20.53
C PRO A 248 10.86 14.88 -21.52
N ASN A 249 11.08 15.30 -22.77
CA ASN A 249 11.74 14.45 -23.73
C ASN A 249 13.20 14.24 -23.30
N TYR A 250 13.49 13.03 -22.81
CA TYR A 250 14.78 12.65 -22.26
C TYR A 250 15.75 12.11 -23.32
N GLU A 251 15.30 11.97 -24.57
CA GLU A 251 16.13 11.50 -25.69
C GLU A 251 16.85 12.65 -26.42
N GLN A 252 16.57 13.90 -26.03
CA GLN A 252 17.18 15.11 -26.59
C GLN A 252 18.49 15.51 -25.91
#